data_AF-A0AA40BPI3-F1
#
_entry.id   AF-A0AA40BPI3-F1
#
_cell.length_a   1.000
_cell.length_b   1.000
_cell.length_c   1.000
_cell.angle_alpha   90.00
_cell.angle_beta   90.00
_cell.angle_gamma   90.00
#
_symmetry.space_group_name_H-M   'P 1'
#
loop_
_entity.id
_entity.type
_entity.pdbx_description
1 polymer ?
#
loop_
_entity_poly.entity_id
_entity_poly.type
_entity_poly.pdbx_seq_one_letter_code
_entity_poly.pdbx_strand_id
1 'polypeptide(L)'
;MAPLRSLLLGALALHASATTPTNDQAPLTNLDDYTCTHPPYKVTLVSKSPLVIYITDFLTPAERAHLLHITAQTFTPSNISPGSPGSARSPSHIRTSHSTLVPRDPLVRCLETRALLFQGHDTPRSHLEPLQLVRYLPSQRYHYHTDWFPSPPPRPRAGIV
;
A
#
# COMPACT_ATOMS: atom_id res chain seq x y z
N MET A 1 4.21 -58.65 -53.32
CA MET A 1 4.93 -58.24 -52.10
C MET A 1 5.76 -57.00 -52.43
N ALA A 2 5.32 -55.83 -51.98
CA ALA A 2 6.03 -54.55 -52.08
C ALA A 2 5.63 -53.69 -50.84
N PRO A 3 6.55 -52.96 -50.20
CA PRO A 3 6.33 -52.46 -48.84
C PRO A 3 5.64 -51.10 -48.80
N LEU A 4 4.77 -50.94 -47.81
CA LEU A 4 4.07 -49.72 -47.45
C LEU A 4 5.08 -48.70 -46.88
N ARG A 5 5.27 -47.56 -47.56
CA ARG A 5 6.10 -46.44 -47.08
C ARG A 5 5.31 -45.62 -46.06
N SER A 6 5.74 -45.62 -44.79
CA SER A 6 5.25 -44.71 -43.76
C SER A 6 5.62 -43.26 -44.08
N LEU A 7 4.62 -42.40 -44.24
CA LEU A 7 4.76 -40.95 -44.24
C LEU A 7 4.63 -40.44 -42.80
N LEU A 8 5.75 -40.07 -42.19
CA LEU A 8 5.78 -39.30 -40.94
C LEU A 8 5.58 -37.81 -41.29
N LEU A 9 4.41 -37.26 -40.98
CA LEU A 9 4.21 -35.80 -40.95
C LEU A 9 4.86 -35.25 -39.67
N GLY A 10 5.96 -34.52 -39.82
CA GLY A 10 6.52 -33.70 -38.75
C GLY A 10 5.73 -32.40 -38.61
N ALA A 11 5.01 -32.22 -37.51
CA ALA A 11 4.37 -30.96 -37.16
C ALA A 11 5.43 -29.97 -36.65
N LEU A 12 5.73 -28.93 -37.42
CA LEU A 12 6.61 -27.84 -37.00
C LEU A 12 5.78 -26.87 -36.12
N ALA A 13 5.89 -27.02 -34.80
CA ALA A 13 5.26 -26.09 -33.86
C ALA A 13 6.04 -24.77 -33.83
N LEU A 14 5.49 -23.73 -34.47
CA LEU A 14 5.99 -22.36 -34.39
C LEU A 14 5.75 -21.83 -32.96
N HIS A 15 6.78 -21.84 -32.12
CA HIS A 15 6.72 -21.26 -30.79
C HIS A 15 6.89 -19.75 -30.91
N ALA A 16 5.78 -19.01 -30.92
CA ALA A 16 5.81 -17.56 -30.72
C ALA A 16 6.16 -17.29 -29.25
N SER A 17 7.40 -16.91 -28.97
CA SER A 17 7.82 -16.44 -27.65
C SER A 17 7.15 -15.10 -27.37
N ALA A 18 6.04 -15.12 -26.62
CA ALA A 18 5.46 -13.92 -26.06
C ALA A 18 6.45 -13.32 -25.04
N THR A 19 7.06 -12.19 -25.39
CA THR A 19 7.92 -11.43 -24.49
C THR A 19 7.01 -10.69 -23.51
N THR A 20 6.86 -11.20 -22.29
CA THR A 20 6.27 -10.45 -21.20
C THR A 20 7.20 -9.29 -20.85
N PRO A 21 6.74 -8.02 -20.83
CA PRO A 21 7.57 -6.92 -20.36
C PRO A 21 7.78 -7.11 -18.86
N THR A 22 9.02 -7.41 -18.47
CA THR A 22 9.44 -7.41 -17.07
C THR A 22 9.37 -5.97 -16.57
N ASN A 23 8.45 -5.72 -15.64
CA ASN A 23 8.23 -4.41 -15.03
C ASN A 23 9.30 -4.14 -13.95
N ASP A 24 10.58 -4.19 -14.34
CA ASP A 24 11.70 -3.77 -13.49
C ASP A 24 11.80 -2.24 -13.55
N GLN A 25 10.84 -1.57 -12.90
CA GLN A 25 10.94 -0.14 -12.66
C GLN A 25 11.81 0.11 -11.42
N ALA A 26 12.96 0.75 -11.64
CA ALA A 26 13.84 1.19 -10.58
C ALA A 26 13.15 2.25 -9.69
N PRO A 27 13.46 2.29 -8.38
CA PRO A 27 13.02 3.37 -7.51
C PRO A 27 13.43 4.74 -8.06
N LEU A 28 12.65 5.79 -7.76
CA LEU A 28 12.98 7.15 -8.16
C LEU A 28 14.20 7.62 -7.36
N THR A 29 15.39 7.55 -7.97
CA THR A 29 16.68 7.83 -7.32
C THR A 29 17.03 9.31 -7.24
N ASN A 30 16.29 10.20 -7.91
CA ASN A 30 16.52 11.64 -7.85
C ASN A 30 15.19 12.38 -7.63
N LEU A 31 14.89 12.68 -6.36
CA LEU A 31 13.66 13.34 -5.94
C LEU A 31 13.72 14.87 -6.08
N ASP A 32 14.91 15.44 -6.32
CA ASP A 32 15.09 16.90 -6.43
C ASP A 32 14.40 17.47 -7.69
N ASP A 33 14.23 16.65 -8.73
CA ASP A 33 13.50 16.97 -9.96
C ASP A 33 12.08 16.36 -10.02
N TYR A 34 11.56 15.86 -8.90
CA TYR A 34 10.25 15.21 -8.89
C TYR A 34 9.14 16.23 -9.18
N THR A 35 8.50 16.08 -10.33
CA THR A 35 7.31 16.85 -10.69
C THR A 35 6.06 16.14 -10.16
N CYS A 36 5.36 16.80 -9.23
CA CYS A 36 4.11 16.26 -8.71
C CYS A 36 3.05 16.22 -9.82
N THR A 37 2.62 15.01 -10.16
CA THR A 37 1.54 14.76 -11.11
C THR A 37 0.44 13.93 -10.43
N HIS A 38 -0.77 14.06 -10.93
CA HIS A 38 -1.91 13.26 -10.46
C HIS A 38 -2.45 12.45 -11.64
N PRO A 39 -1.88 11.26 -11.89
CA PRO A 39 -2.39 10.35 -12.90
C PRO A 39 -3.86 10.00 -12.64
N PRO A 40 -4.64 9.72 -13.71
CA PRO A 40 -6.03 9.36 -13.56
C PRO A 40 -6.17 8.04 -12.78
N TYR A 41 -7.15 7.99 -11.89
CA TYR A 41 -7.58 6.81 -11.14
C TYR A 41 -9.10 6.61 -11.34
N LYS A 42 -9.60 5.39 -11.12
CA LYS A 42 -11.04 5.10 -11.28
C LYS A 42 -11.71 4.98 -9.93
N VAL A 43 -12.97 5.42 -9.87
CA VAL A 43 -13.76 5.47 -8.64
C VAL A 43 -15.05 4.67 -8.84
N THR A 44 -15.33 3.75 -7.92
CA THR A 44 -16.53 2.93 -7.90
C THR A 44 -17.24 3.09 -6.56
N LEU A 45 -18.50 3.50 -6.57
CA LEU A 45 -19.34 3.55 -5.38
C LEU A 45 -19.79 2.13 -5.00
N VAL A 46 -19.37 1.66 -3.83
CA VAL A 46 -19.67 0.29 -3.33
C VAL A 46 -20.89 0.32 -2.41
N SER A 47 -20.99 1.31 -1.54
CA SER A 47 -22.12 1.48 -0.62
C SER A 47 -22.40 2.96 -0.39
N LYS A 48 -23.67 3.30 -0.17
CA LYS A 48 -24.11 4.66 0.19
C LYS A 48 -24.24 4.87 1.70
N SER A 49 -24.50 3.80 2.46
CA SER A 49 -24.68 3.85 3.91
C SER A 49 -24.19 2.53 4.55
N PRO A 50 -22.98 2.51 5.15
CA PRO A 50 -22.00 3.61 5.17
C PRO A 50 -21.50 3.93 3.76
N LEU A 51 -21.03 5.17 3.54
CA LEU A 51 -20.39 5.52 2.28
C LEU A 51 -19.09 4.71 2.13
N VAL A 52 -19.03 3.86 1.10
CA VAL A 52 -17.84 3.07 0.77
C VAL A 52 -17.53 3.29 -0.70
N ILE A 53 -16.33 3.77 -0.96
CA ILE A 53 -15.83 4.07 -2.30
C ILE A 53 -14.57 3.23 -2.55
N TYR A 54 -14.56 2.50 -3.66
CA TYR A 54 -13.40 1.74 -4.12
C TYR A 54 -12.65 2.52 -5.20
N ILE A 55 -11.36 2.72 -5.02
CA ILE A 55 -10.51 3.50 -5.92
C ILE A 55 -9.45 2.57 -6.53
N THR A 56 -9.41 2.45 -7.85
CA THR A 56 -8.34 1.71 -8.54
C THR A 56 -7.31 2.66 -9.12
N ASP A 57 -6.07 2.20 -9.21
CA ASP A 57 -4.97 2.93 -9.85
C ASP A 57 -4.60 4.25 -9.13
N PHE A 58 -4.96 4.40 -7.86
CA PHE A 58 -4.63 5.57 -7.04
C PHE A 58 -3.12 5.75 -6.83
N LEU A 59 -2.39 4.63 -6.71
CA LEU A 59 -0.92 4.58 -6.64
C LEU A 59 -0.37 3.96 -7.91
N THR A 60 0.53 4.68 -8.59
CA THR A 60 1.27 4.13 -9.73
C THR A 60 2.27 3.05 -9.29
N PRO A 61 2.74 2.18 -10.21
CA PRO A 61 3.79 1.22 -9.90
C PRO A 61 5.08 1.87 -9.36
N ALA A 62 5.51 2.99 -9.95
CA ALA A 62 6.69 3.72 -9.50
C ALA A 62 6.53 4.32 -8.09
N GLU A 63 5.39 4.93 -7.79
CA GLU A 63 5.08 5.43 -6.44
C GLU A 63 5.08 4.30 -5.41
N ARG A 64 4.50 3.15 -5.74
CA ARG A 64 4.49 1.97 -4.87
C ARG A 64 5.91 1.44 -4.63
N ALA A 65 6.71 1.32 -5.68
CA ALA A 65 8.10 0.88 -5.58
C ALA A 65 8.91 1.82 -4.69
N HIS A 66 8.71 3.13 -4.84
CA HIS A 66 9.34 4.15 -4.01
C HIS A 66 8.97 4.02 -2.54
N LEU A 67 7.67 3.94 -2.21
CA LEU A 67 7.18 3.78 -0.85
C LEU A 67 7.77 2.53 -0.17
N LEU A 68 7.83 1.40 -0.89
CA LEU A 68 8.42 0.16 -0.38
C LEU A 68 9.93 0.28 -0.18
N HIS A 69 10.64 0.98 -1.08
CA HIS A 69 12.08 1.18 -1.00
C HIS A 69 12.46 2.02 0.22
N ILE A 70 11.87 3.20 0.39
CA ILE A 70 12.24 4.14 1.46
C ILE A 70 11.85 3.64 2.86
N THR A 71 10.97 2.64 2.95
CA THR A 71 10.51 2.07 4.23
C THR A 71 11.00 0.65 4.51
N ALA A 72 11.78 0.04 3.62
CA ALA A 72 12.10 -1.40 3.64
C ALA A 72 12.61 -1.90 5.01
N GLN A 73 13.37 -1.07 5.74
CA GLN A 73 14.01 -1.40 7.02
C GLN A 73 13.38 -0.71 8.23
N THR A 74 12.23 -0.05 8.07
CA THR A 74 11.62 0.81 9.12
C THR A 74 10.43 0.17 9.84
N PHE A 75 9.97 -1.00 9.36
CA PHE A 75 8.83 -1.70 9.95
C PHE A 75 9.11 -2.20 11.36
N THR A 76 8.21 -1.89 12.28
CA THR A 76 8.22 -2.41 13.65
C THR A 76 6.88 -3.08 13.97
N PRO A 77 6.81 -4.00 14.94
CA PRO A 77 5.53 -4.58 15.35
C PRO A 77 4.55 -3.48 15.75
N SER A 78 3.31 -3.53 15.24
CA SER A 78 2.28 -2.50 15.44
C SER A 78 1.70 -2.50 16.88
N ASN A 79 2.51 -2.76 17.89
CA ASN A 79 2.07 -2.96 19.26
C ASN A 79 1.45 -1.69 19.86
N ILE A 80 0.54 -1.89 20.80
CA ILE A 80 -0.07 -0.80 21.57
C ILE A 80 0.98 -0.34 22.59
N SER A 81 1.24 0.97 22.67
CA SER A 81 2.14 1.53 23.68
C SER A 81 1.69 1.10 25.08
N PRO A 82 2.59 0.55 25.93
CA PRO A 82 2.25 0.20 27.30
C PRO A 82 1.78 1.47 28.02
N GLY A 83 0.58 1.41 28.60
CA GLY A 83 -0.08 2.58 29.22
C GLY A 83 0.61 3.16 30.45
N SER A 84 1.76 2.60 30.85
CA SER A 84 2.58 3.05 31.98
C SER A 84 4.06 2.98 31.63
N PRO A 85 4.88 3.97 32.03
CA PRO A 85 6.33 3.86 31.98
C PRO A 85 6.79 2.62 32.75
N GLY A 86 7.52 1.71 32.10
CA GLY A 86 8.02 0.48 32.73
C GLY A 86 7.19 -0.78 32.49
N SER A 87 6.01 -0.71 31.86
CA SER A 87 5.32 -1.92 31.38
C SER A 87 5.95 -2.40 30.07
N ALA A 88 6.25 -3.69 29.97
CA ALA A 88 6.68 -4.29 28.71
C ALA A 88 5.60 -4.10 27.63
N ARG A 89 6.02 -3.78 26.39
CA ARG A 89 5.14 -3.76 25.22
C ARG A 89 4.51 -5.14 25.07
N SER A 90 3.22 -5.27 25.39
CA SER A 90 2.52 -6.54 25.21
C SER A 90 2.15 -6.70 23.73
N PRO A 91 2.39 -7.87 23.12
CA PRO A 91 1.88 -8.16 21.79
C PRO A 91 0.37 -7.93 21.73
N SER A 92 -0.10 -7.11 20.79
CA SER A 92 -1.53 -6.88 20.64
C SER A 92 -2.17 -8.09 19.94
N HIS A 93 -3.05 -8.81 20.63
CA HIS A 93 -3.88 -9.85 20.00
C HIS A 93 -4.89 -9.27 19.01
N ILE A 94 -5.16 -7.97 19.07
CA ILE A 94 -6.09 -7.25 18.20
C ILE A 94 -5.42 -6.89 16.87
N ARG A 95 -4.14 -6.48 16.92
CA ARG A 95 -3.35 -6.03 15.76
C ARG A 95 -1.98 -6.70 15.79
N THR A 96 -1.78 -7.69 14.93
CA THR A 96 -0.54 -8.47 14.88
C THR A 96 0.34 -8.10 13.68
N SER A 97 0.08 -6.97 13.03
CA SER A 97 0.84 -6.49 11.88
C SER A 97 2.17 -5.86 12.26
N HIS A 98 2.94 -5.46 11.24
CA HIS A 98 4.02 -4.49 11.39
C HIS A 98 3.62 -3.19 10.70
N SER A 99 4.02 -2.05 11.26
CA SER A 99 3.75 -0.72 10.70
C SER A 99 4.99 0.14 10.67
N THR A 100 4.97 1.14 9.80
CA THR A 100 5.95 2.21 9.78
C THR A 100 5.30 3.49 9.25
N LEU A 101 5.78 4.63 9.74
CA LEU A 101 5.48 5.92 9.16
C LEU A 101 6.38 6.14 7.95
N VAL A 102 5.82 6.67 6.88
CA VAL A 102 6.57 6.98 5.67
C VAL A 102 7.24 8.34 5.84
N PRO A 103 8.57 8.46 5.68
CA PRO A 103 9.25 9.74 5.66
C PRO A 103 8.66 10.65 4.57
N ARG A 104 8.43 11.92 4.89
CA ARG A 104 7.90 12.88 3.92
C ARG A 104 8.98 13.36 2.97
N ASP A 105 8.86 12.97 1.72
CA ASP A 105 9.61 13.51 0.59
C ASP A 105 8.65 14.18 -0.44
N PRO A 106 9.15 14.75 -1.54
CA PRO A 106 8.30 15.39 -2.56
C PRO A 106 7.21 14.47 -3.13
N LEU A 107 7.51 13.18 -3.32
CA LEU A 107 6.55 12.19 -3.83
C LEU A 107 5.46 11.90 -2.80
N VAL A 108 5.84 11.62 -1.55
CA VAL A 108 4.89 11.38 -0.46
C VAL A 108 3.99 12.59 -0.25
N ARG A 109 4.56 13.80 -0.31
CA ARG A 109 3.76 15.04 -0.25
C ARG A 109 2.77 15.17 -1.40
N CYS A 110 3.14 14.72 -2.60
CA CYS A 110 2.26 14.69 -3.77
C CYS A 110 1.11 13.69 -3.58
N LEU A 111 1.38 12.52 -3.01
CA LEU A 111 0.35 11.52 -2.65
C LEU A 111 -0.62 12.06 -1.59
N GLU A 112 -0.10 12.70 -0.53
CA GLU A 112 -0.91 13.36 0.50
C GLU A 112 -1.84 14.42 -0.13
N THR A 113 -1.34 15.23 -1.07
CA THR A 113 -2.16 16.20 -1.81
C THR A 113 -3.24 15.52 -2.65
N ARG A 114 -2.91 14.43 -3.36
CA ARG A 114 -3.87 13.64 -4.14
C ARG A 114 -4.99 13.08 -3.24
N ALA A 115 -4.65 12.62 -2.05
CA ALA A 115 -5.63 12.11 -1.07
C ALA A 115 -6.55 13.20 -0.55
N LEU A 116 -6.01 14.38 -0.20
CA LEU A 116 -6.81 15.53 0.24
C LEU A 116 -7.80 15.99 -0.84
N LEU A 117 -7.34 16.09 -2.09
CA LEU A 117 -8.21 16.45 -3.23
C LEU A 117 -9.36 15.47 -3.40
N PHE A 118 -9.17 14.19 -3.08
CA PHE A 118 -10.23 13.19 -3.10
C PHE A 118 -11.18 13.29 -1.89
N GLN A 119 -10.64 13.53 -0.69
CA GLN A 119 -11.41 13.53 0.56
C GLN A 119 -12.32 14.76 0.72
N GLY A 120 -11.98 15.89 0.11
CA GLY A 120 -12.82 17.08 0.08
C GLY A 120 -12.01 18.37 0.03
N HIS A 121 -12.53 19.38 -0.67
CA HIS A 121 -11.84 20.67 -0.91
C HIS A 121 -11.53 21.44 0.38
N ASP A 122 -12.31 21.21 1.42
CA ASP A 122 -12.32 21.91 2.70
C ASP A 122 -11.55 21.19 3.82
N THR A 123 -10.93 20.04 3.52
CA THR A 123 -10.08 19.34 4.50
C THR A 123 -8.69 20.01 4.58
N PRO A 124 -8.32 20.65 5.69
CA PRO A 124 -6.99 21.24 5.81
C PRO A 124 -5.94 20.14 5.96
N ARG A 125 -4.73 20.38 5.42
CA ARG A 125 -3.61 19.43 5.52
C ARG A 125 -3.24 19.09 6.97
N SER A 126 -3.53 19.97 7.93
CA SER A 126 -3.32 19.73 9.37
C SER A 126 -4.19 18.60 9.94
N HIS A 127 -5.26 18.19 9.25
CA HIS A 127 -6.09 17.05 9.63
C HIS A 127 -5.59 15.73 9.02
N LEU A 128 -4.58 15.78 8.15
CA LEU A 128 -4.00 14.59 7.54
C LEU A 128 -2.90 14.02 8.45
N GLU A 129 -3.15 12.83 8.99
CA GLU A 129 -2.13 12.05 9.67
C GLU A 129 -1.01 11.64 8.68
N PRO A 130 0.23 11.44 9.14
CA PRO A 130 1.31 10.96 8.26
C PRO A 130 0.94 9.64 7.56
N LEU A 131 1.38 9.50 6.30
CA LEU A 131 1.20 8.25 5.57
C LEU A 131 1.84 7.09 6.34
N GLN A 132 1.06 6.03 6.58
CA GLN A 132 1.51 4.82 7.25
C GLN A 132 1.44 3.63 6.30
N LEU A 133 2.48 2.80 6.29
CA LEU A 133 2.44 1.49 5.65
C LEU A 133 2.23 0.41 6.72
N VAL A 134 1.39 -0.56 6.38
CA VAL A 134 1.12 -1.73 7.22
C VAL A 134 1.42 -3.00 6.43
N ARG A 135 2.20 -3.89 7.03
CA ARG A 135 2.61 -5.18 6.45
C ARG A 135 2.03 -6.32 7.28
N TYR A 136 1.43 -7.28 6.59
CA TYR A 136 0.93 -8.53 7.16
C TYR A 136 1.74 -9.70 6.61
N LEU A 137 2.34 -10.48 7.50
CA LEU A 137 2.90 -11.79 7.21
C LEU A 137 1.80 -12.86 7.30
N PRO A 138 2.02 -14.08 6.80
CA PRO A 138 1.07 -15.18 6.99
C PRO A 138 0.63 -15.30 8.44
N SER A 139 -0.67 -15.57 8.67
CA SER A 139 -1.35 -15.63 9.98
C SER A 139 -1.59 -14.29 10.71
N GLN A 140 -0.96 -13.19 10.28
CA GLN A 140 -1.18 -11.89 10.89
C GLN A 140 -2.54 -11.31 10.48
N ARG A 141 -3.17 -10.56 11.39
CA ARG A 141 -4.51 -10.00 11.20
C ARG A 141 -4.68 -8.68 11.94
N TYR A 142 -5.77 -8.00 11.60
CA TYR A 142 -6.33 -6.93 12.42
C TYR A 142 -7.81 -7.26 12.63
N HIS A 143 -8.23 -7.36 13.89
CA HIS A 143 -9.63 -7.53 14.25
C HIS A 143 -10.49 -6.32 13.85
N TYR A 144 -11.81 -6.53 13.75
CA TYR A 144 -12.77 -5.46 13.50
C TYR A 144 -12.63 -4.34 14.53
N HIS A 145 -12.55 -3.12 14.03
CA HIS A 145 -12.41 -1.91 14.82
C HIS A 145 -13.05 -0.74 14.06
N THR A 146 -13.09 0.40 14.73
CA THR A 146 -13.48 1.68 14.16
C THR A 146 -12.24 2.57 14.11
N ASP A 147 -12.09 3.35 13.05
CA ASP A 147 -10.95 4.28 12.92
C ASP A 147 -11.13 5.53 13.81
N TRP A 148 -12.34 5.81 14.28
CA TRP A 148 -12.62 6.90 15.21
C TRP A 148 -12.38 6.49 16.66
N PHE A 149 -12.00 7.48 17.49
CA PHE A 149 -11.92 7.33 18.93
C PHE A 149 -13.29 7.54 19.58
N PRO A 150 -13.62 6.79 20.66
CA PRO A 150 -14.83 7.06 21.44
C PRO A 150 -14.78 8.44 22.08
N SER A 151 -15.95 9.02 22.36
CA SER A 151 -16.08 10.28 23.12
C SER A 151 -16.57 9.97 24.55
N PRO A 152 -15.90 10.48 25.61
CA PRO A 152 -14.68 11.28 25.56
C PRO A 152 -13.49 10.44 25.09
N PRO A 153 -12.46 11.06 24.48
CA PRO A 153 -11.28 10.34 24.02
C PRO A 153 -10.64 9.59 25.21
N PRO A 154 -10.14 8.36 25.00
CA PRO A 154 -9.37 7.68 26.02
C PRO A 154 -8.20 8.58 26.42
N ARG A 155 -7.93 8.70 27.73
CA ARG A 155 -6.87 9.59 28.25
C ARG A 155 -5.59 9.40 27.43
N PRO A 156 -4.95 10.49 26.97
CA PRO A 156 -3.77 10.41 26.12
C PRO A 156 -2.73 9.50 26.77
N ARG A 157 -2.49 8.36 26.14
CA ARG A 157 -1.38 7.47 26.49
C ARG A 157 -0.21 7.91 25.63
N ALA A 158 0.95 8.15 26.25
CA ALA A 158 2.15 8.61 25.56
C ALA A 158 2.45 7.72 24.33
N GLY A 159 2.50 8.34 23.15
CA GLY A 159 3.04 7.73 21.93
C GLY A 159 2.05 7.10 20.96
N ILE A 160 0.91 7.73 20.68
CA ILE A 160 0.23 7.51 19.40
C ILE A 160 0.73 8.59 18.43
N VAL A 161 1.80 8.26 17.72
CA VAL A 161 2.15 8.73 16.36
C VAL A 161 2.78 7.55 15.65
#